data_AF-A0A9E9L3U9-F1
#
_entry.id   AF-A0A9E9L3U9-F1
#
_cell.length_a   1.000
_cell.length_b   1.000
_cell.length_c   1.000
_cell.angle_alpha   90.00
_cell.angle_beta   90.00
_cell.angle_gamma   90.00
#
_symmetry.space_group_name_H-M   'P 1'
#
loop_
_entity.id
_entity.type
_entity.pdbx_description
1 polymer ?
#
loop_
_entity_poly.entity_id
_entity_poly.type
_entity_poly.pdbx_seq_one_letter_code
_entity_poly.pdbx_strand_id
1 'polypeptide(L)'
;MIDIFAKDANMKGYEITYSSTAYLINLDRYTINNKTKEIKKEDNFYNINKFIEKHIYNNNFKYVVMGGYFPHNWERSIYSRKNNNFIDKSKSKEFFYWGLKKTILSIIQSGAKPIIINDNPILMDVDVNCHLRSFKKSCNFPRIKHDSDFTEWQRMLIELQKSFPSLIVIDFTDIICNKEECFSSLQNTSLYRDQQHLTYEGSSILGKIYLQKHTNPFLQGHNN
;
A
#
# COMPACT_ATOMS: atom_id res chain seq x y z
N MET A 1 3.36 -5.87 -10.50
CA MET A 1 4.55 -6.18 -9.67
C MET A 1 4.45 -7.55 -8.99
N ILE A 2 3.43 -7.82 -8.15
CA ILE A 2 3.38 -9.07 -7.36
C ILE A 2 3.30 -10.32 -8.22
N ASP A 3 2.55 -10.27 -9.32
CA ASP A 3 2.54 -11.36 -10.32
C ASP A 3 3.93 -11.66 -10.91
N ILE A 4 4.76 -10.63 -11.12
CA ILE A 4 6.15 -10.80 -11.60
C ILE A 4 6.99 -11.52 -10.54
N PHE A 5 6.91 -11.10 -9.28
CA PHE A 5 7.62 -11.74 -8.18
C PHE A 5 7.15 -13.18 -7.94
N ALA A 6 5.85 -13.43 -8.01
CA ALA A 6 5.29 -14.76 -7.81
C ALA A 6 5.73 -15.72 -8.91
N LYS A 7 5.69 -15.31 -10.19
CA LYS A 7 6.18 -16.12 -11.31
C LYS A 7 7.66 -16.47 -11.19
N ASP A 8 8.48 -15.47 -10.86
CA ASP A 8 9.92 -15.66 -10.63
C ASP A 8 10.22 -16.65 -9.49
N ALA A 9 9.39 -16.65 -8.45
CA ALA A 9 9.49 -17.59 -7.32
C ALA A 9 8.74 -18.93 -7.54
N ASN A 10 8.18 -19.18 -8.72
CA ASN A 10 7.30 -20.32 -9.01
C ASN A 10 6.14 -20.47 -7.99
N MET A 11 5.55 -19.34 -7.59
CA MET A 11 4.42 -19.25 -6.66
C MET A 11 3.14 -18.82 -7.37
N LYS A 12 2.02 -19.19 -6.75
CA LYS A 12 0.68 -18.71 -7.11
C LYS A 12 0.02 -18.15 -5.85
N GLY A 13 -0.97 -17.28 -6.04
CA GLY A 13 -1.69 -16.68 -4.93
C GLY A 13 -3.09 -16.25 -5.34
N TYR A 14 -3.84 -15.76 -4.37
CA TYR A 14 -5.15 -15.17 -4.56
C TYR A 14 -5.05 -13.66 -4.38
N GLU A 15 -5.78 -12.91 -5.21
CA GLU A 15 -5.97 -11.48 -5.03
C GLU A 15 -7.37 -11.25 -4.47
N ILE A 16 -7.45 -10.57 -3.33
CA ILE A 16 -8.71 -10.11 -2.74
C ILE A 16 -8.59 -8.61 -2.52
N THR A 17 -9.21 -7.84 -3.40
CA THR A 17 -9.21 -6.37 -3.33
C THR A 17 -10.64 -5.86 -3.34
N TYR A 18 -10.87 -4.77 -2.60
CA TYR A 18 -12.15 -4.08 -2.61
C TYR A 18 -11.91 -2.58 -2.46
N SER A 19 -12.66 -1.78 -3.22
CA SER A 19 -12.49 -0.33 -3.24
C SER A 19 -12.61 0.26 -1.84
N SER A 20 -11.71 1.18 -1.50
CA SER A 20 -11.69 1.88 -0.20
C SER A 20 -11.62 0.95 1.03
N THR A 21 -11.11 -0.27 0.88
CA THR A 21 -11.01 -1.26 1.96
C THR A 21 -9.58 -1.79 2.04
N ALA A 22 -8.72 -1.06 2.75
CA ALA A 22 -7.42 -1.59 3.17
C ALA A 22 -7.61 -2.78 4.12
N TYR A 23 -6.71 -3.77 4.05
CA TYR A 23 -6.75 -4.91 4.96
C TYR A 23 -6.33 -4.47 6.38
N LEU A 24 -7.32 -4.16 7.22
CA LEU A 24 -7.17 -3.67 8.60
C LEU A 24 -8.25 -4.31 9.48
N ILE A 25 -7.83 -5.14 10.42
CA ILE A 25 -8.75 -5.83 11.33
C ILE A 25 -9.12 -4.97 12.54
N ASN A 26 -10.27 -5.29 13.15
CA ASN A 26 -10.81 -4.66 14.38
C ASN A 26 -11.13 -3.16 14.29
N LEU A 27 -11.24 -2.62 13.08
CA LEU A 27 -11.65 -1.24 12.83
C LEU A 27 -13.00 -1.18 12.14
N ASP A 28 -13.69 -0.07 12.35
CA ASP A 28 -14.75 0.41 11.47
C ASP A 28 -14.19 1.55 10.60
N ARG A 29 -14.70 1.64 9.36
CA ARG A 29 -14.42 2.73 8.42
C ARG A 29 -15.69 3.51 8.14
N TYR A 30 -15.52 4.80 7.88
CA TYR A 30 -16.62 5.70 7.53
C TYR A 30 -16.28 6.52 6.30
N THR A 31 -17.31 7.03 5.64
CA THR A 31 -17.20 8.09 4.64
C THR A 31 -17.84 9.36 5.18
N ILE A 32 -17.15 10.48 4.97
CA ILE A 32 -17.59 11.80 5.37
C ILE A 32 -17.93 12.59 4.10
N ASN A 33 -19.17 13.02 3.97
CA ASN A 33 -19.57 13.91 2.89
C ASN A 33 -19.05 15.32 3.19
N ASN A 34 -18.16 15.84 2.34
CA ASN A 34 -17.54 17.14 2.59
C ASN A 34 -18.52 18.31 2.57
N LYS A 35 -19.64 18.21 1.82
CA LYS A 35 -20.66 19.25 1.71
C LYS A 35 -21.66 19.19 2.86
N THR A 36 -22.27 18.02 3.08
CA THR A 36 -23.35 17.86 4.09
C THR A 36 -22.82 17.56 5.48
N LYS A 37 -21.53 17.21 5.60
CA LYS A 37 -20.88 16.69 6.83
C LYS A 37 -21.48 15.39 7.35
N GLU A 38 -22.33 14.74 6.56
CA GLU A 38 -22.89 13.43 6.87
C GLU A 38 -21.78 12.40 7.03
N ILE A 39 -21.92 11.56 8.04
CA ILE A 39 -21.00 10.48 8.38
C ILE A 39 -21.74 9.18 8.16
N LYS A 40 -21.25 8.36 7.24
CA LYS A 40 -21.81 7.04 6.94
C LYS A 40 -20.81 5.95 7.27
N LYS A 41 -21.25 4.93 8.02
CA LYS A 41 -20.45 3.72 8.27
C LYS A 41 -20.39 2.87 7.00
N GLU A 42 -19.22 2.29 6.75
CA GLU A 42 -18.96 1.42 5.60
C GLU A 42 -19.15 -0.02 6.02
N ASP A 43 -20.40 -0.50 5.94
CA ASP A 43 -20.80 -1.80 6.49
C ASP A 43 -19.96 -2.98 5.95
N ASN A 44 -19.52 -2.89 4.69
CA ASN A 44 -18.71 -3.91 4.06
C ASN A 44 -17.26 -3.94 4.56
N PHE A 45 -16.72 -2.83 5.09
CA PHE A 45 -15.31 -2.73 5.47
C PHE A 45 -14.95 -3.80 6.51
N TYR A 46 -15.73 -3.88 7.59
CA TYR A 46 -15.48 -4.86 8.65
C TYR A 46 -15.69 -6.29 8.16
N ASN A 47 -16.78 -6.54 7.42
CA ASN A 47 -17.14 -7.89 6.97
C ASN A 47 -16.12 -8.46 5.97
N ILE A 48 -15.63 -7.65 5.03
CA ILE A 48 -14.59 -8.03 4.08
C ILE A 48 -13.28 -8.33 4.83
N ASN A 49 -12.87 -7.45 5.75
CA ASN A 49 -11.66 -7.68 6.55
C ASN A 49 -11.77 -8.96 7.39
N LYS A 50 -12.94 -9.24 7.96
CA LYS A 50 -13.17 -10.47 8.74
C LYS A 50 -13.16 -11.72 7.85
N PHE A 51 -13.70 -11.63 6.64
CA PHE A 51 -13.62 -12.71 5.65
C PHE A 51 -12.18 -13.00 5.25
N ILE A 52 -11.39 -11.96 4.93
CA ILE A 52 -9.97 -12.11 4.59
C ILE A 52 -9.18 -12.73 5.75
N GLU A 53 -9.39 -12.26 6.98
CA GLU A 53 -8.75 -12.83 8.17
C GLU A 53 -9.06 -14.34 8.30
N LYS A 54 -10.34 -14.71 8.20
CA LYS A 54 -10.74 -16.13 8.25
C LYS A 54 -10.12 -16.93 7.10
N HIS A 55 -10.07 -16.36 5.90
CA HIS A 55 -9.47 -17.02 4.75
C HIS A 55 -7.98 -17.25 4.96
N ILE A 56 -7.26 -16.30 5.56
CA ILE A 56 -5.84 -16.46 5.92
C ILE A 56 -5.66 -17.56 6.96
N TYR A 57 -6.46 -17.61 8.03
CA TYR A 57 -6.32 -18.68 9.04
C TYR A 57 -6.70 -20.07 8.53
N ASN A 58 -7.66 -20.15 7.61
CA ASN A 58 -8.14 -21.42 7.08
C ASN A 58 -7.24 -21.99 5.98
N ASN A 59 -6.24 -21.23 5.52
CA ASN A 59 -5.34 -21.63 4.44
C ASN A 59 -3.89 -21.40 4.87
N ASN A 60 -3.01 -22.37 4.63
CA ASN A 60 -1.61 -22.28 5.04
C ASN A 60 -0.80 -21.40 4.08
N PHE A 61 -1.10 -20.11 3.99
CA PHE A 61 -0.36 -19.17 3.15
C PHE A 61 1.06 -18.95 3.68
N LYS A 62 2.05 -18.98 2.77
CA LYS A 62 3.44 -18.66 3.13
C LYS A 62 3.65 -17.16 3.32
N TYR A 63 2.95 -16.34 2.52
CA TYR A 63 3.04 -14.88 2.53
C TYR A 63 1.65 -14.27 2.45
N VAL A 64 1.46 -13.13 3.12
CA VAL A 64 0.30 -12.26 2.92
C VAL A 64 0.82 -10.89 2.53
N VAL A 65 0.49 -10.45 1.31
CA VAL A 65 0.91 -9.17 0.77
C VAL A 65 -0.21 -8.16 0.95
N MET A 66 0.10 -7.06 1.61
CA MET A 66 -0.80 -5.93 1.87
C MET A 66 -0.35 -4.74 1.03
N GLY A 67 -1.26 -4.23 0.21
CA GLY A 67 -1.09 -2.98 -0.51
C GLY A 67 -2.32 -2.10 -0.31
N GLY A 68 -2.14 -0.78 -0.41
CA GLY A 68 -3.23 0.17 -0.28
C GLY A 68 -2.71 1.60 -0.22
N TYR A 69 -3.65 2.53 -0.27
CA TYR A 69 -3.37 3.95 -0.10
C TYR A 69 -3.24 4.25 1.40
N PHE A 70 -2.05 4.19 1.98
CA PHE A 70 -1.84 4.25 3.43
C PHE A 70 -1.67 5.67 3.99
N PRO A 71 -0.65 6.46 3.58
CA PRO A 71 -0.32 7.76 4.18
C PRO A 71 -1.51 8.71 4.35
N HIS A 72 -2.36 8.84 3.34
CA HIS A 72 -3.44 9.82 3.37
C HIS A 72 -4.77 9.27 3.87
N ASN A 73 -4.98 7.95 3.90
CA ASN A 73 -6.28 7.43 4.35
C ASN A 73 -6.51 7.68 5.84
N TRP A 74 -5.46 7.71 6.67
CA TRP A 74 -5.65 8.03 8.08
C TRP A 74 -5.94 9.52 8.34
N GLU A 75 -5.43 10.42 7.49
CA GLU A 75 -5.61 11.87 7.58
C GLU A 75 -7.07 12.27 7.34
N ARG A 76 -7.81 11.44 6.61
CA ARG A 76 -9.22 11.65 6.29
C ARG A 76 -10.15 11.51 7.48
N SER A 77 -9.64 11.17 8.66
CA SER A 77 -10.43 11.05 9.90
C SER A 77 -11.55 10.01 9.81
N ILE A 78 -11.28 8.89 9.14
CA ILE A 78 -12.29 7.89 8.71
C ILE A 78 -12.25 6.56 9.47
N TYR A 79 -11.36 6.38 10.45
CA TYR A 79 -11.25 5.13 11.20
C TYR A 79 -11.74 5.28 12.65
N SER A 80 -12.38 4.24 13.16
CA SER A 80 -12.68 4.08 14.59
C SER A 80 -12.39 2.64 15.04
N ARG A 81 -12.21 2.42 16.35
CA ARG A 81 -12.24 1.05 16.89
C ARG A 81 -13.62 0.46 16.70
N LYS A 82 -13.68 -0.83 16.39
CA LYS A 82 -14.95 -1.57 16.34
C LYS A 82 -15.74 -1.38 17.64
N ASN A 83 -17.06 -1.26 17.51
CA ASN A 83 -18.03 -1.05 18.60
C ASN A 83 -17.92 0.31 19.30
N ASN A 84 -17.16 1.26 18.74
CA ASN A 84 -17.23 2.63 19.21
C ASN A 84 -18.45 3.32 18.59
N ASN A 85 -19.33 3.86 19.43
CA ASN A 85 -20.59 4.47 18.96
C ASN A 85 -20.39 5.86 18.31
N PHE A 86 -19.16 6.35 18.26
CA PHE A 86 -18.82 7.64 17.67
C PHE A 86 -17.45 7.61 16.97
N ILE A 87 -17.27 8.50 15.99
CA ILE A 87 -15.97 8.74 15.36
C ILE A 87 -15.23 9.82 16.14
N ASP A 88 -14.09 9.46 16.72
CA ASP A 88 -13.10 10.42 17.17
C ASP A 88 -12.13 10.74 16.01
N LYS A 89 -12.42 11.83 15.29
CA LYS A 89 -11.63 12.25 14.12
C LYS A 89 -10.16 12.46 14.48
N SER A 90 -9.88 12.94 15.69
CA SER A 90 -8.51 13.21 16.16
C SER A 90 -7.68 11.93 16.37
N LYS A 91 -8.35 10.78 16.53
CA LYS A 91 -7.72 9.47 16.78
C LYS A 91 -7.69 8.55 15.59
N SER A 92 -8.21 8.96 14.42
CA SER A 92 -8.24 8.13 13.21
C SER A 92 -6.87 7.54 12.87
N LYS A 93 -5.80 8.33 13.00
CA LYS A 93 -4.43 7.86 12.79
C LYS A 93 -3.94 6.86 13.84
N GLU A 94 -4.25 7.10 15.13
CA GLU A 94 -3.96 6.13 16.19
C GLU A 94 -4.67 4.80 15.93
N PHE A 95 -5.94 4.86 15.54
CA PHE A 95 -6.75 3.67 15.24
C PHE A 95 -6.25 2.94 14.00
N PHE A 96 -5.94 3.67 12.92
CA PHE A 96 -5.29 3.08 11.74
C PHE A 96 -4.02 2.34 12.14
N TYR A 97 -3.12 2.99 12.88
CA TYR A 97 -1.85 2.37 13.27
C TYR A 97 -2.06 1.15 14.15
N TRP A 98 -2.97 1.23 15.13
CA TRP A 98 -3.34 0.11 15.97
C TRP A 98 -3.93 -1.06 15.15
N GLY A 99 -4.84 -0.78 14.22
CA GLY A 99 -5.44 -1.80 13.36
C GLY A 99 -4.42 -2.46 12.44
N LEU A 100 -3.48 -1.69 11.88
CA LEU A 100 -2.39 -2.20 11.07
C LEU A 100 -1.46 -3.11 11.91
N LYS A 101 -1.08 -2.70 13.12
CA LYS A 101 -0.31 -3.55 14.06
C LYS A 101 -1.04 -4.86 14.38
N LYS A 102 -2.35 -4.80 14.62
CA LYS A 102 -3.16 -6.00 14.87
C LYS A 102 -3.23 -6.90 13.65
N THR A 103 -3.32 -6.32 12.45
CA THR A 103 -3.37 -7.06 11.19
C THR A 103 -2.05 -7.80 10.93
N ILE A 104 -0.91 -7.11 11.08
CA ILE A 104 0.42 -7.72 10.95
C ILE A 104 0.59 -8.87 11.94
N LEU A 105 0.20 -8.66 13.21
CA LEU A 105 0.27 -9.71 14.23
C LEU A 105 -0.62 -10.91 13.89
N SER A 106 -1.84 -10.68 13.42
CA SER A 106 -2.77 -11.74 12.99
C SER A 106 -2.20 -12.58 11.84
N ILE A 107 -1.58 -11.94 10.85
CA ILE A 107 -0.86 -12.63 9.77
C ILE A 107 0.27 -13.51 10.33
N ILE A 108 1.11 -12.97 11.21
CA ILE A 108 2.22 -13.74 11.82
C ILE A 108 1.67 -14.94 12.60
N GLN A 109 0.58 -14.75 13.36
CA GLN A 109 -0.07 -15.81 14.13
C GLN A 109 -0.71 -16.90 13.26
N SER A 110 -1.07 -16.61 12.01
CA SER A 110 -1.50 -17.61 11.04
C SER A 110 -0.36 -18.48 10.49
N GLY A 111 0.90 -18.12 10.78
CA GLY A 111 2.10 -18.77 10.24
C GLY A 111 2.62 -18.14 8.95
N ALA A 112 1.89 -17.20 8.35
CA ALA A 112 2.32 -16.48 7.17
C ALA A 112 3.32 -15.35 7.49
N LYS A 113 4.20 -15.03 6.54
CA LYS A 113 5.07 -13.84 6.63
C LYS A 113 4.34 -12.61 6.08
N PRO A 114 4.16 -11.53 6.88
CA PRO A 114 3.51 -10.32 6.40
C PRO A 114 4.44 -9.53 5.49
N ILE A 115 3.88 -9.01 4.40
CA ILE A 115 4.56 -8.14 3.46
C ILE A 115 3.71 -6.89 3.26
N ILE A 116 4.30 -5.70 3.41
CA ILE A 116 3.67 -4.43 3.01
C ILE A 116 4.36 -3.95 1.73
N ILE A 117 3.57 -3.64 0.72
CA ILE A 117 4.02 -2.83 -0.40
C ILE A 117 3.97 -1.39 0.08
N ASN A 118 5.12 -0.73 0.16
CA ASN A 118 5.16 0.71 0.39
C ASN A 118 4.43 1.41 -0.76
N ASP A 119 3.63 2.41 -0.41
CA ASP A 119 2.80 3.12 -1.37
C ASP A 119 3.69 3.91 -2.33
N ASN A 120 3.29 4.01 -3.60
CA ASN A 120 4.11 4.64 -4.62
C ASN A 120 4.07 6.18 -4.48
N PRO A 121 5.11 6.89 -4.95
CA PRO A 121 5.03 8.34 -5.11
C PRO A 121 3.76 8.76 -5.85
N ILE A 122 3.10 9.82 -5.37
CA ILE A 122 1.89 10.39 -6.00
C ILE A 122 2.34 11.42 -7.03
N LEU A 123 1.74 11.42 -8.21
CA LEU A 123 1.98 12.46 -9.21
C LEU A 123 1.54 13.82 -8.67
N MET A 124 2.48 14.76 -8.58
CA MET A 124 2.24 16.12 -8.11
C MET A 124 2.60 17.14 -9.19
N ASP A 125 1.69 18.07 -9.47
CA ASP A 125 1.86 19.15 -10.45
C ASP A 125 2.22 18.72 -11.88
N VAL A 126 1.93 17.45 -12.21
CA VAL A 126 2.12 16.86 -13.52
C VAL A 126 0.81 16.22 -13.96
N ASP A 127 0.38 16.54 -15.18
CA ASP A 127 -0.77 15.89 -15.81
C ASP A 127 -0.44 14.42 -16.11
N VAL A 128 -1.36 13.51 -15.78
CA VAL A 128 -1.16 12.07 -16.00
C VAL A 128 -0.91 11.73 -17.47
N ASN A 129 -1.44 12.52 -18.41
CA ASN A 129 -1.25 12.35 -19.85
C ASN A 129 -0.11 13.22 -20.41
N CYS A 130 0.74 13.80 -19.56
CA CYS A 130 1.84 14.66 -19.99
C CYS A 130 2.71 13.97 -21.06
N HIS A 131 3.00 12.68 -20.89
CA HIS A 131 3.79 11.87 -21.82
C HIS A 131 3.14 11.68 -23.20
N LEU A 132 1.81 11.79 -23.30
CA LEU A 132 1.09 11.73 -24.58
C LEU A 132 1.05 13.08 -25.30
N ARG A 133 1.22 14.18 -24.55
CA ARG A 133 0.99 15.54 -25.03
C ARG A 133 2.28 16.34 -25.20
N SER A 134 3.38 15.90 -24.62
CA SER A 134 4.65 16.63 -24.67
C SER A 134 5.79 15.77 -25.20
N PHE A 135 6.37 16.22 -26.31
CA PHE A 135 7.59 15.66 -26.88
C PHE A 135 8.87 16.36 -26.36
N LYS A 136 8.74 17.49 -25.65
CA LYS A 136 9.87 18.35 -25.24
C LYS A 136 9.93 18.67 -23.74
N LYS A 137 8.84 18.50 -22.99
CA LYS A 137 8.80 18.82 -21.56
C LYS A 137 8.98 17.55 -20.74
N SER A 138 9.84 17.61 -19.72
CA SER A 138 9.92 16.57 -18.70
C SER A 138 8.57 16.45 -17.98
N CYS A 139 8.10 15.21 -17.82
CA CYS A 139 6.90 14.89 -17.07
C CYS A 139 7.24 14.37 -15.66
N ASN A 140 8.35 14.84 -15.11
CA ASN A 140 8.82 14.48 -13.78
C ASN A 140 8.33 15.48 -12.74
N PHE A 141 8.34 15.08 -11.47
CA PHE A 141 7.98 15.93 -10.34
C PHE A 141 9.06 15.90 -9.25
N PRO A 142 9.25 16.96 -8.46
CA PRO A 142 10.34 17.01 -7.49
C PRO A 142 10.21 15.94 -6.39
N ARG A 143 11.27 15.17 -6.13
CA ARG A 143 11.30 14.12 -5.10
C ARG A 143 11.00 14.67 -3.71
N ILE A 144 11.48 15.88 -3.43
CA ILE A 144 11.24 16.55 -2.13
C ILE A 144 9.76 16.64 -1.76
N LYS A 145 8.86 16.71 -2.76
CA LYS A 145 7.41 16.72 -2.50
C LYS A 145 6.92 15.37 -2.00
N HIS A 146 7.34 14.27 -2.65
CA HIS A 146 7.05 12.93 -2.18
C HIS A 146 7.63 12.68 -0.78
N ASP A 147 8.91 13.00 -0.58
CA ASP A 147 9.59 12.74 0.69
C ASP A 147 8.91 13.50 1.85
N SER A 148 8.52 14.76 1.63
CA SER A 148 7.79 15.55 2.61
C SER A 148 6.41 14.96 2.92
N ASP A 149 5.68 14.55 1.90
CA ASP A 149 4.32 14.01 2.00
C ASP A 149 4.29 12.63 2.68
N PHE A 150 5.32 11.81 2.47
CA PHE A 150 5.41 10.45 2.98
C PHE A 150 6.22 10.33 4.29
N THR A 151 6.81 11.42 4.78
CA THR A 151 7.71 11.40 5.97
C THR A 151 7.11 10.66 7.16
N GLU A 152 5.83 10.91 7.45
CA GLU A 152 5.16 10.29 8.58
C GLU A 152 4.93 8.79 8.38
N TRP A 153 4.52 8.39 7.17
CA TRP A 153 4.35 7.00 6.82
C TRP A 153 5.65 6.21 6.87
N GLN A 154 6.74 6.80 6.39
CA GLN A 154 8.06 6.18 6.46
C GLN A 154 8.51 5.95 7.91
N ARG A 155 8.26 6.91 8.81
CA ARG A 155 8.51 6.71 10.25
C ARG A 155 7.67 5.56 10.80
N MET A 156 6.40 5.46 10.41
CA MET A 156 5.53 4.35 10.85
C MET A 156 6.01 2.99 10.33
N LEU A 157 6.45 2.89 9.07
CA LEU A 157 7.02 1.66 8.50
C LEU A 157 8.26 1.21 9.26
N ILE A 158 9.17 2.13 9.59
CA ILE A 158 10.37 1.85 10.39
C ILE A 158 9.98 1.29 11.77
N GLU A 159 9.03 1.90 12.45
CA GLU A 159 8.57 1.42 13.76
C GLU A 159 7.85 0.06 13.69
N LEU A 160 7.13 -0.20 12.60
CA LEU A 160 6.52 -1.51 12.33
C LEU A 160 7.59 -2.58 12.11
N GLN A 161 8.62 -2.33 11.32
CA GLN A 161 9.71 -3.29 11.09
C GLN A 161 10.50 -3.58 12.37
N LYS A 162 10.71 -2.57 13.24
CA LYS A 162 11.29 -2.78 14.57
C LYS A 162 10.40 -3.66 15.45
N SER A 163 9.09 -3.43 15.42
CA SER A 163 8.11 -4.18 16.22
C SER A 163 7.87 -5.60 15.70
N PHE A 164 8.04 -5.83 14.40
CA PHE A 164 7.77 -7.09 13.71
C PHE A 164 8.94 -7.45 12.79
N PRO A 165 10.03 -8.06 13.31
CA PRO A 165 11.23 -8.34 12.52
C PRO A 165 11.00 -9.25 11.29
N SER A 166 9.91 -10.01 11.27
CA SER A 166 9.51 -10.84 10.11
C SER A 166 8.76 -10.06 9.02
N LEU A 167 8.34 -8.81 9.27
CA LEU A 167 7.67 -7.95 8.30
C LEU A 167 8.64 -7.54 7.18
N ILE A 168 8.28 -7.88 5.94
CA ILE A 168 8.97 -7.36 4.76
C ILE A 168 8.25 -6.09 4.31
N VAL A 169 9.02 -5.04 4.01
CA VAL A 169 8.53 -3.86 3.31
C VAL A 169 9.17 -3.84 1.92
N ILE A 170 8.34 -3.82 0.88
CA ILE A 170 8.80 -3.67 -0.51
C ILE A 170 8.65 -2.21 -0.88
N ASP A 171 9.76 -1.54 -1.16
CA ASP A 171 9.78 -0.13 -1.54
C ASP A 171 10.24 0.05 -3.00
N PHE A 172 9.52 0.89 -3.73
CA PHE A 172 9.80 1.24 -5.12
C PHE A 172 10.24 2.70 -5.28
N THR A 173 10.33 3.49 -4.21
CA THR A 173 10.67 4.92 -4.30
C THR A 173 12.01 5.14 -5.01
N ASP A 174 13.06 4.37 -4.73
CA ASP A 174 14.36 4.52 -5.41
C ASP A 174 14.42 3.89 -6.83
N ILE A 175 13.30 3.31 -7.29
CA ILE A 175 13.09 2.92 -8.69
C ILE A 175 12.32 4.01 -9.43
N ILE A 176 11.30 4.60 -8.77
CA ILE A 176 10.43 5.64 -9.33
C ILE A 176 11.08 7.02 -9.26
N CYS A 177 12.03 7.24 -8.36
CA CYS A 177 12.69 8.51 -8.14
C CYS A 177 14.21 8.37 -8.15
N ASN A 178 14.89 9.40 -8.67
CA ASN A 178 16.31 9.61 -8.43
C ASN A 178 16.51 10.52 -7.20
N LYS A 179 17.65 11.19 -7.05
CA LYS A 179 17.91 12.08 -5.90
C LYS A 179 17.09 13.39 -5.93
N GLU A 180 16.65 13.84 -7.09
CA GLU A 180 16.06 15.17 -7.29
C GLU A 180 14.58 15.11 -7.68
N GLU A 181 14.20 14.10 -8.46
CA GLU A 181 12.90 14.00 -9.11
C GLU A 181 12.38 12.56 -9.13
N CYS A 182 11.06 12.46 -9.24
CA CYS A 182 10.29 11.26 -9.46
C CYS A 182 9.71 11.26 -10.87
N PHE A 183 9.65 10.08 -11.48
CA PHE A 183 9.31 9.91 -12.88
C PHE A 183 7.85 9.49 -13.04
N SER A 184 7.14 10.09 -14.00
CA SER A 184 5.80 9.63 -14.40
C SER A 184 5.82 8.46 -15.40
N SER A 185 6.99 8.17 -15.97
CA SER A 185 7.21 7.06 -16.88
C SER A 185 8.62 6.49 -16.73
N LEU A 186 8.78 5.19 -16.98
CA LEU A 186 10.08 4.51 -17.02
C LEU A 186 10.19 3.68 -18.31
N GLN A 187 11.33 3.76 -19.00
CA GLN A 187 11.57 3.04 -20.27
C GLN A 187 10.39 3.16 -21.25
N ASN A 188 9.94 4.40 -21.49
CA ASN A 188 8.77 4.72 -22.33
C ASN A 188 7.43 4.12 -21.89
N THR A 189 7.34 3.61 -20.66
CA THR A 189 6.11 3.06 -20.07
C THR A 189 5.54 4.04 -19.06
N SER A 190 4.30 4.50 -19.26
CA SER A 190 3.60 5.33 -18.27
C SER A 190 3.38 4.53 -17.00
N LEU A 191 3.82 5.08 -15.85
CA LEU A 191 3.65 4.41 -14.57
C LEU A 191 2.22 4.52 -14.05
N TYR A 192 1.53 5.63 -14.34
CA TYR A 192 0.33 6.05 -13.65
C TYR A 192 -0.89 6.08 -14.55
N ARG A 193 -2.02 5.58 -14.04
CA ARG A 193 -3.35 5.66 -14.68
C ARG A 193 -4.08 6.93 -14.26
N ASP A 194 -3.89 7.32 -13.00
CA ASP A 194 -4.36 8.57 -12.40
C ASP A 194 -3.28 9.08 -11.44
N GLN A 195 -3.55 10.10 -10.62
CA GLN A 195 -2.51 10.71 -9.79
C GLN A 195 -1.82 9.75 -8.82
N GLN A 196 -2.46 8.65 -8.43
CA GLN A 196 -1.96 7.74 -7.39
C GLN A 196 -1.88 6.27 -7.83
N HIS A 197 -2.76 5.81 -8.73
CA HIS A 197 -2.79 4.41 -9.12
C HIS A 197 -1.88 4.12 -10.30
N LEU A 198 -1.13 3.03 -10.19
CA LEU A 198 -0.29 2.53 -11.28
C LEU A 198 -1.13 1.92 -12.42
N THR A 199 -0.60 1.98 -13.64
CA THR A 199 -1.05 1.16 -14.77
C THR A 199 -0.61 -0.30 -14.58
N TYR A 200 -1.19 -1.23 -15.35
CA TYR A 200 -0.74 -2.63 -15.34
C TYR A 200 0.72 -2.74 -15.82
N GLU A 201 1.05 -2.03 -16.90
CA GLU A 201 2.38 -1.98 -17.50
C GLU A 201 3.38 -1.31 -16.55
N GLY A 202 2.99 -0.20 -15.92
CA GLY A 202 3.75 0.51 -14.89
C GLY A 202 4.08 -0.37 -13.70
N SER A 203 3.08 -1.07 -13.15
CA SER A 203 3.29 -2.04 -12.08
C SER A 203 4.16 -3.23 -12.53
N SER A 204 4.06 -3.64 -13.79
CA SER A 204 4.85 -4.75 -14.34
C SER A 204 6.31 -4.38 -14.52
N ILE A 205 6.61 -3.20 -15.06
CA ILE A 205 7.99 -2.74 -15.25
C ILE A 205 8.69 -2.47 -13.92
N LEU A 206 7.98 -1.92 -12.93
CA LEU A 206 8.51 -1.77 -11.57
C LEU A 206 8.89 -3.11 -10.95
N GLY A 207 8.05 -4.14 -11.13
CA GLY A 207 8.39 -5.50 -10.69
C GLY A 207 9.65 -6.06 -11.37
N LYS A 208 9.79 -5.87 -12.69
CA LYS A 208 10.98 -6.33 -13.44
C LYS A 208 12.24 -5.60 -12.99
N ILE A 209 12.22 -4.28 -12.88
CA ILE A 209 13.37 -3.49 -12.43
C ILE A 209 13.74 -3.84 -10.99
N TYR A 210 12.75 -4.08 -10.12
CA TYR A 210 13.00 -4.49 -8.75
C TYR A 210 13.81 -5.81 -8.70
N LEU A 211 13.41 -6.83 -9.46
CA LEU A 211 14.14 -8.10 -9.51
C LEU A 211 15.56 -8.00 -10.08
N GLN A 212 15.87 -6.94 -10.85
CA GLN A 212 17.23 -6.68 -11.31
C GLN A 212 18.13 -6.08 -10.22
N LYS A 213 17.53 -5.40 -9.23
CA LYS A 213 18.25 -4.64 -8.19
C LYS A 213 18.21 -5.30 -6.82
N HIS A 214 17.22 -6.15 -6.57
CA HIS A 214 16.91 -6.70 -5.27
C HIS A 214 16.53 -8.17 -5.38
N THR A 215 16.84 -8.93 -4.33
CA THR A 215 16.38 -10.31 -4.19
C THR A 215 14.85 -10.35 -4.11
N ASN A 216 14.24 -11.31 -4.81
CA ASN A 216 12.80 -11.55 -4.75
C ASN A 216 12.34 -11.74 -3.29
N PRO A 217 11.35 -10.96 -2.80
CA PRO A 217 10.89 -11.03 -1.42
C PRO A 217 10.27 -12.38 -1.05
N PHE A 218 9.78 -13.15 -2.03
CA PHE A 218 9.22 -14.49 -1.83
C PHE A 218 10.28 -15.60 -1.77
N LEU A 219 11.55 -15.27 -2.03
CA LEU A 219 12.67 -16.20 -1.89
C LEU A 219 13.42 -16.03 -0.57
N GLN A 220 13.14 -14.97 0.19
CA GLN A 220 13.76 -14.73 1.49
C GLN A 220 13.29 -15.77 2.52
N GLY A 221 14.20 -16.68 2.90
CA GLY A 221 13.95 -17.79 3.82
C GLY A 221 14.10 -19.19 3.22
N HIS A 222 14.60 -19.32 1.98
CA HIS A 222 14.94 -20.61 1.34
C HIS A 222 16.42 -21.03 1.52
N ASN A 223 17.11 -20.49 2.52
CA ASN A 223 18.40 -21.05 2.93
C ASN A 223 18.11 -22.21 3.88
N ASN A 224 17.92 -23.40 3.30
CA ASN A 224 18.13 -24.66 4.01
C ASN A 224 19.63 -24.91 4.13
#